data_AF-A0A3D1V104-F1
#
_entry.id   AF-A0A3D1V104-F1
#
_cell.length_a   1.000
_cell.length_b   1.000
_cell.length_c   1.000
_cell.angle_alpha   90.00
_cell.angle_beta   90.00
_cell.angle_gamma   90.00
#
_symmetry.space_group_name_H-M   'P 1'
#
loop_
_entity.id
_entity.type
_entity.pdbx_description
1 polymer ?
#
loop_
_entity_poly.entity_id
_entity_poly.type
_entity_poly.pdbx_seq_one_letter_code
_entity_poly.pdbx_strand_id
1 'polypeptide(L)'
;MKPGDSFDCPHCGKNTFLKKETVMEGWTRKGEVLKCVSCGAVIEELKEEKTEKKVSPLENDAALKFKSLLGEEFGKKPEIKAAADEKKFCRDCAHLIAHPFLTRCMKFARDVNPMDDCPSFTPKKEE
;
A
#
# COMPACT_ATOMS: atom_id res chain seq x y z
N MET A 1 26.95 -4.52 22.68
CA MET A 1 26.42 -3.58 23.72
C MET A 1 24.96 -3.23 23.43
N LYS A 2 24.13 -2.78 24.40
CA LYS A 2 22.74 -2.39 24.09
C LYS A 2 22.68 -0.94 23.61
N PRO A 3 21.72 -0.58 22.74
CA PRO A 3 21.49 0.81 22.40
C PRO A 3 21.12 1.62 23.64
N GLY A 4 21.76 2.76 23.85
CA GLY A 4 21.51 3.62 25.01
C GLY A 4 22.36 3.33 26.24
N ASP A 5 23.26 2.34 26.23
CA ASP A 5 24.25 2.18 27.29
C ASP A 5 25.27 3.33 27.25
N SER A 6 25.70 3.80 28.42
CA SER A 6 26.81 4.72 28.56
C SER A 6 28.13 3.95 28.46
N PHE A 7 29.05 4.42 27.63
CA PHE A 7 30.38 3.84 27.46
C PHE A 7 31.41 4.95 27.26
N ASP A 8 32.63 4.68 27.72
CA ASP A 8 33.77 5.56 27.45
C ASP A 8 34.32 5.24 26.07
N CYS A 9 34.21 6.20 25.15
CA CYS A 9 34.56 5.96 23.77
C CYS A 9 36.08 5.93 23.57
N PRO A 10 36.68 4.86 23.00
CA PRO A 10 38.12 4.77 22.78
C PRO A 10 38.63 5.77 21.74
N HIS A 11 37.75 6.35 20.92
CA HIS A 11 38.13 7.34 19.90
C HIS A 11 38.16 8.78 20.42
N CYS A 12 37.28 9.15 21.34
CA CYS A 12 37.20 10.53 21.83
C CYS A 12 37.47 10.71 23.32
N GLY A 13 37.60 9.61 24.08
CA GLY A 13 37.89 9.61 25.51
C GLY A 13 36.79 10.20 26.39
N LYS A 14 35.58 10.41 25.85
CA LYS A 14 34.43 10.96 26.58
C LYS A 14 33.44 9.85 26.89
N ASN A 15 32.74 10.00 28.01
CA ASN A 15 31.58 9.18 28.35
C ASN A 15 30.42 9.56 27.42
N THR A 16 29.98 8.62 26.60
CA THR A 16 28.99 8.85 25.53
C THR A 16 27.98 7.73 25.48
N PHE A 17 26.84 7.99 24.83
CA PHE A 17 25.82 6.98 24.60
C PHE A 17 25.99 6.32 23.23
N LEU A 18 25.61 5.04 23.14
CA LEU A 18 25.54 4.32 21.87
C LEU A 18 24.25 4.65 21.12
N LYS A 19 24.39 5.22 19.93
CA LYS A 19 23.29 5.47 18.99
C LYS A 19 23.22 4.35 17.95
N LYS A 20 22.02 3.82 17.72
CA LYS A 20 21.75 2.94 16.57
C LYS A 20 21.49 3.76 15.31
N GLU A 21 22.24 3.47 14.26
CA GLU A 21 21.96 3.99 12.92
C GLU A 21 21.86 2.85 11.93
N THR A 22 20.83 2.89 11.08
CA THR A 22 20.65 1.93 9.99
C THR A 22 21.49 2.37 8.80
N VAL A 23 22.37 1.49 8.33
CA VAL A 23 23.15 1.74 7.12
C VAL A 23 22.33 1.26 5.93
N MET A 24 22.01 2.19 5.03
CA MET A 24 21.32 1.91 3.78
C MET A 24 22.32 1.98 2.62
N GLU A 25 22.28 1.00 1.73
CA GLU A 25 22.89 1.13 0.41
C GLU A 25 21.76 1.19 -0.63
N GLY A 26 21.59 2.38 -1.21
CA GLY A 26 20.44 2.70 -2.06
C GLY A 26 19.13 2.55 -1.29
N TRP A 27 18.25 1.67 -1.77
CA TRP A 27 16.94 1.36 -1.16
C TRP A 27 16.96 0.13 -0.24
N THR A 28 18.11 -0.53 -0.10
CA THR A 28 18.27 -1.75 0.71
C THR A 28 18.96 -1.47 2.03
N ARG A 29 18.32 -1.83 3.14
CA ARG A 29 18.91 -1.81 4.49
C ARG A 29 19.97 -2.92 4.57
N LYS A 30 21.22 -2.56 4.85
CA LYS A 30 22.35 -3.50 4.93
C LYS A 30 22.70 -3.94 6.36
N GLY A 31 22.27 -3.19 7.36
CA GLY A 31 22.38 -3.57 8.76
C GLY A 31 22.29 -2.37 9.69
N GLU A 32 22.36 -2.66 10.99
CA GLU A 32 22.44 -1.66 12.05
C GLU A 32 23.89 -1.51 12.51
N VAL A 33 24.34 -0.27 12.71
CA VAL A 33 25.63 0.03 13.33
C VAL A 33 25.42 0.82 14.60
N LEU A 34 26.22 0.52 15.62
CA LEU A 34 26.30 1.28 16.86
C LEU A 34 27.39 2.33 16.73
N LYS A 35 27.01 3.60 16.83
CA LYS A 35 27.92 4.75 16.76
C LYS A 35 27.99 5.50 18.08
N CYS A 36 29.15 6.09 18.35
CA CYS A 36 29.32 7.08 19.39
C CYS A 36 28.54 8.37 19.05
N VAL A 37 27.74 8.88 19.99
CA VAL A 37 26.99 10.15 19.80
C VAL A 37 27.92 11.35 19.59
N SER A 38 29.10 11.40 20.22
CA SER A 38 29.95 12.60 20.18
C SER A 38 30.94 12.64 19.02
N CYS A 39 31.54 11.51 18.64
CA CYS A 39 32.53 11.48 17.55
C CYS A 39 32.04 10.78 16.29
N GLY A 40 30.87 10.14 16.31
CA GLY A 40 30.33 9.40 15.18
C GLY A 40 31.10 8.13 14.81
N ALA A 41 32.11 7.75 15.60
CA ALA A 41 32.88 6.53 15.36
C ALA A 41 31.97 5.30 15.46
N VAL A 42 32.11 4.41 14.47
CA VAL A 42 31.42 3.11 14.42
C VAL A 42 32.17 2.16 15.35
N ILE A 43 31.48 1.62 16.35
CA ILE A 43 32.09 0.79 17.40
C ILE A 43 31.80 -0.69 17.15
N GLU A 44 30.56 -1.01 16.82
CA GLU A 44 30.13 -2.36 16.50
C GLU A 44 29.16 -2.31 15.32
N GLU A 45 29.42 -3.13 14.30
CA GLU A 45 28.43 -3.45 13.28
C GLU A 45 27.57 -4.60 13.80
N LEU A 46 26.29 -4.33 14.09
CA LEU A 46 25.33 -5.39 14.37
C LEU A 46 24.96 -6.02 13.04
N LYS A 47 25.71 -7.07 12.66
CA LYS A 47 25.28 -7.97 11.59
C LYS A 47 23.96 -8.56 12.03
N GLU A 48 22.89 -8.20 11.33
CA GLU A 48 21.62 -8.88 11.46
C GLU A 48 21.87 -10.36 11.15
N GLU A 49 21.89 -11.18 12.20
CA GLU A 49 21.68 -12.61 12.04
C GLU A 49 20.38 -12.73 11.26
N LYS A 50 20.49 -13.28 10.05
CA LYS A 50 19.40 -13.47 9.10
C LYS A 50 18.29 -14.22 9.81
N THR A 51 17.37 -13.49 10.43
CA THR A 51 16.15 -14.04 10.95
C THR A 51 15.34 -14.46 9.73
N GLU A 52 15.06 -15.74 9.75
CA GLU A 52 14.62 -16.52 8.63
C GLU A 52 13.23 -16.05 8.16
N LYS A 53 13.05 -16.12 6.84
CA LYS A 53 11.79 -16.06 6.10
C LYS A 53 11.03 -14.72 6.22
N LYS A 54 11.16 -13.92 5.15
CA LYS A 54 10.14 -12.97 4.71
C LYS A 54 8.85 -13.75 4.41
N VAL A 55 8.06 -14.01 5.44
CA VAL A 55 6.64 -14.32 5.29
C VAL A 55 6.00 -13.04 4.78
N SER A 56 5.13 -13.14 3.78
CA SER A 56 4.52 -11.97 3.15
C SER A 56 3.82 -11.12 4.24
N PRO A 57 3.82 -9.77 4.17
CA PRO A 57 3.20 -8.93 5.20
C PRO A 57 1.71 -9.22 5.48
N LEU A 58 1.05 -9.94 4.57
CA LEU A 58 -0.36 -10.32 4.61
C LEU A 58 -0.64 -11.62 5.40
N GLU A 59 0.40 -12.38 5.73
CA GLU A 59 0.33 -13.69 6.40
C GLU A 59 0.86 -13.63 7.84
N ASN A 60 1.15 -12.44 8.36
CA ASN A 60 1.50 -12.26 9.76
C ASN A 60 0.26 -12.39 10.66
N ASP A 61 0.40 -12.99 11.84
CA ASP A 61 -0.67 -13.12 12.84
C ASP A 61 -1.35 -11.79 13.19
N ALA A 62 -0.61 -10.68 13.13
CA ALA A 62 -1.18 -9.35 13.32
C ALA A 62 -2.19 -9.02 12.22
N ALA A 63 -1.88 -9.30 10.95
CA ALA A 63 -2.77 -9.06 9.81
C ALA A 63 -4.02 -9.94 9.86
N LEU A 64 -3.91 -11.16 10.41
CA LEU A 64 -5.06 -12.05 10.64
C LEU A 64 -6.00 -11.50 11.73
N LYS A 65 -5.46 -10.96 12.82
CA LYS A 65 -6.26 -10.30 13.87
C LYS A 65 -6.96 -9.03 13.35
N PHE A 66 -6.30 -8.28 12.47
CA PHE A 66 -6.93 -7.13 11.81
C PHE A 66 -8.10 -7.55 10.91
N LYS A 67 -7.99 -8.67 10.18
CA LYS A 67 -9.11 -9.22 9.39
C LYS A 67 -10.32 -9.56 10.26
N SER A 68 -10.11 -10.18 11.42
CA SER A 68 -11.20 -10.50 12.35
C SER A 68 -11.85 -9.25 12.98
N LEU A 69 -11.09 -8.16 13.17
CA LEU A 69 -11.60 -6.91 13.73
C LEU A 69 -12.39 -6.07 12.73
N LEU A 70 -11.95 -6.03 11.46
CA LEU A 70 -12.63 -5.27 10.41
C LEU A 70 -13.96 -5.91 10.00
N GLY A 71 -14.23 -7.16 10.40
CA GLY A 71 -15.47 -7.87 10.07
C GLY A 71 -15.66 -8.15 8.58
N GLU A 72 -14.66 -7.82 7.76
CA GLU A 72 -14.64 -8.04 6.32
C GLU A 72 -14.13 -9.45 6.03
N GLU A 73 -14.99 -10.44 6.29
CA GLU A 73 -15.19 -11.43 5.22
C GLU A 73 -15.67 -10.58 4.04
N PHE A 74 -14.84 -10.39 3.00
CA PHE A 74 -15.24 -9.67 1.78
C PHE A 74 -16.43 -10.41 1.18
N GLY A 75 -17.63 -10.09 1.68
CA GLY A 75 -18.87 -10.68 1.25
C GLY A 75 -18.97 -10.46 -0.24
N LYS A 76 -19.37 -11.51 -0.96
CA LYS A 76 -19.64 -11.44 -2.40
C LYS A 76 -20.44 -10.16 -2.66
N LYS A 77 -19.90 -9.28 -3.52
CA LYS A 77 -20.54 -8.02 -3.87
C LYS A 77 -22.01 -8.30 -4.19
N PRO A 78 -22.98 -7.64 -3.53
CA PRO A 78 -24.38 -7.93 -3.77
C PRO A 78 -24.70 -7.70 -5.25
N GLU A 79 -25.12 -8.76 -5.94
CA GLU A 79 -25.55 -8.67 -7.33
C GLU A 79 -26.96 -8.08 -7.38
N ILE A 80 -27.05 -6.82 -7.79
CA ILE A 80 -28.33 -6.14 -7.99
C ILE A 80 -28.97 -6.69 -9.27
N LYS A 81 -29.96 -7.57 -9.12
CA LYS A 81 -30.75 -8.13 -10.23
C LYS A 81 -31.85 -7.16 -10.66
N ALA A 82 -31.51 -6.16 -11.48
CA ALA A 82 -32.50 -5.29 -12.12
C ALA A 82 -33.08 -5.92 -13.41
N ALA A 83 -34.34 -5.62 -13.73
CA ALA A 83 -35.02 -6.10 -14.93
C ALA A 83 -34.45 -5.46 -16.22
N ALA A 84 -34.66 -6.07 -17.38
CA ALA A 84 -34.07 -5.62 -18.66
C ALA A 84 -34.54 -4.21 -19.09
N ASP A 85 -35.75 -3.80 -18.71
CA ASP A 85 -36.29 -2.47 -19.02
C ASP A 85 -35.77 -1.36 -18.08
N GLU A 86 -35.22 -1.72 -16.92
CA GLU A 86 -34.70 -0.79 -15.90
C GLU A 86 -33.19 -0.52 -16.08
N LYS A 87 -32.55 -1.16 -17.05
CA LYS A 87 -31.10 -1.05 -17.34
C LYS A 87 -30.80 -0.19 -18.56
N LYS A 88 -31.51 0.92 -18.75
CA LYS A 88 -31.29 1.83 -19.90
C LYS A 88 -30.32 2.98 -19.56
N PHE A 89 -29.37 2.73 -18.67
CA PHE A 89 -28.38 3.72 -18.26
C PHE A 89 -27.22 3.84 -19.24
N CYS A 90 -26.67 5.05 -19.36
CA CYS A 90 -25.46 5.28 -20.14
C CYS A 90 -24.28 4.42 -19.64
N ARG A 91 -24.20 4.07 -18.35
CA ARG A 91 -23.16 3.18 -17.78
C ARG A 91 -23.04 1.84 -18.51
N ASP A 92 -24.19 1.24 -18.82
CA ASP A 92 -24.29 -0.11 -19.38
C ASP A 92 -24.26 -0.09 -20.92
N CYS A 93 -24.23 1.11 -21.51
CA CYS A 93 -24.26 1.33 -22.95
C CYS A 93 -22.87 1.12 -23.59
N ALA A 94 -22.82 0.41 -24.71
CA ALA A 94 -21.61 0.15 -25.49
C ALA A 94 -20.88 1.43 -25.95
N HIS A 95 -21.59 2.54 -26.05
CA HIS A 95 -21.05 3.80 -26.58
C HIS A 95 -20.55 4.77 -25.50
N LEU A 96 -20.58 4.39 -24.22
CA LEU A 96 -20.04 5.23 -23.15
C LEU A 96 -18.53 5.05 -23.03
N ILE A 97 -17.80 6.16 -23.18
CA ILE A 97 -16.36 6.24 -22.91
C ILE A 97 -16.20 6.87 -21.53
N ALA A 98 -15.77 6.06 -20.56
CA ALA A 98 -15.45 6.52 -19.21
C ALA A 98 -14.00 6.99 -19.16
N HIS A 99 -13.78 8.30 -19.32
CA HIS A 99 -12.48 8.92 -19.06
C HIS A 99 -12.45 9.49 -17.64
N PRO A 100 -11.29 9.50 -16.94
CA PRO A 100 -11.21 10.02 -15.57
C PRO A 100 -11.68 11.47 -15.37
N PHE A 101 -11.64 12.28 -16.43
CA PHE A 101 -12.05 13.68 -16.38
C PHE A 101 -13.42 13.96 -17.01
N LEU A 102 -13.85 13.15 -17.99
CA LEU A 102 -15.04 13.43 -18.80
C LEU A 102 -15.69 12.11 -19.24
N THR A 103 -16.96 11.92 -18.90
CA THR A 103 -17.78 10.82 -19.42
C THR A 103 -18.52 11.29 -20.66
N ARG A 104 -18.17 10.75 -21.82
CA ARG A 104 -18.73 11.18 -23.11
C ARG A 104 -19.41 10.01 -23.83
N CYS A 105 -20.53 10.30 -24.48
CA CYS A 105 -21.18 9.36 -25.38
C CYS A 105 -20.57 9.47 -26.78
N MET A 106 -20.06 8.36 -27.33
CA MET A 106 -19.50 8.32 -28.68
C MET A 106 -20.54 8.59 -29.77
N LYS A 107 -21.79 8.12 -29.58
CA LYS A 107 -22.86 8.21 -30.57
C LYS A 107 -23.38 9.64 -30.77
N PHE A 108 -23.54 10.39 -29.67
CA PHE A 108 -24.08 11.75 -29.69
C PHE A 108 -23.02 12.83 -29.49
N ALA A 109 -21.75 12.43 -29.31
CA ALA A 109 -20.62 13.32 -29.07
C ALA A 109 -20.87 14.36 -27.97
N ARG A 110 -21.65 14.00 -26.95
CA ARG A 110 -22.03 14.87 -25.84
C ARG A 110 -21.55 14.31 -24.51
N ASP A 111 -21.31 15.19 -23.56
CA ASP A 111 -20.99 14.80 -22.19
C ASP A 111 -22.28 14.28 -21.53
N VAL A 112 -22.16 13.13 -20.86
CA VAL A 112 -23.29 12.42 -20.24
C VAL A 112 -22.89 11.92 -18.87
N ASN A 113 -23.84 11.88 -17.95
CA ASN A 113 -23.64 11.22 -16.67
C ASN A 113 -23.89 9.71 -16.82
N PRO A 114 -23.19 8.85 -16.06
CA PRO A 114 -23.40 7.40 -16.11
C PRO A 114 -24.83 6.95 -15.77
N MET A 115 -25.58 7.75 -15.02
CA MET A 115 -26.97 7.49 -14.62
C MET A 115 -28.02 8.11 -15.54
N ASP A 116 -27.61 8.78 -16.63
CA ASP A 116 -28.58 9.32 -17.59
C ASP A 116 -29.23 8.19 -18.40
N ASP A 117 -30.54 8.30 -18.61
CA ASP A 117 -31.30 7.40 -19.48
C ASP A 117 -30.95 7.63 -20.96
N CYS A 118 -30.64 6.54 -21.68
CA CYS A 118 -30.29 6.60 -23.10
C CYS A 118 -31.47 6.15 -23.99
N PRO A 119 -32.00 7.02 -24.87
CA PRO A 119 -33.04 6.63 -25.85
C PRO A 119 -32.56 5.62 -26.90
N SER A 120 -31.25 5.50 -27.08
CA SER A 120 -30.59 4.59 -28.03
C SER A 120 -29.65 3.64 -27.29
N PHE A 121 -30.15 2.99 -26.24
CA PHE A 121 -29.36 2.05 -25.45
C PHE A 121 -29.00 0.80 -26.27
N THR A 122 -27.70 0.50 -26.33
CA THR A 122 -27.18 -0.77 -26.84
C THR A 122 -26.31 -1.39 -25.75
N PRO A 123 -26.62 -2.60 -25.26
CA PRO A 123 -25.86 -3.21 -24.18
C PRO A 123 -24.41 -3.47 -24.60
N LYS A 124 -23.47 -3.29 -23.67
CA LYS A 124 -22.09 -3.76 -23.85
C LYS A 124 -22.10 -5.28 -24.07
N LYS A 125 -21.40 -5.74 -25.11
CA LYS A 125 -21.12 -7.18 -25.25
C LYS A 125 -20.14 -7.56 -24.15
N GLU A 126 -20.50 -8.54 -23.33
CA GLU A 126 -19.57 -9.19 -22.42
C GLU A 126 -18.64 -10.06 -23.28
N GLU A 127 -17.32 -9.83 -23.17
CA GLU A 127 -16.27 -10.75 -23.64
C GLU A 127 -15.78 -11.59 -22.46
#